data_AF-A0A7V6UP05-F1
#
_entry.id   AF-A0A7V6UP05-F1
#
_cell.length_a   1.000
_cell.length_b   1.000
_cell.length_c   1.000
_cell.angle_alpha   90.00
_cell.angle_beta   90.00
_cell.angle_gamma   90.00
#
_symmetry.space_group_name_H-M   'P 1'
#
loop_
_entity.id
_entity.type
_entity.pdbx_description
1 polymer ?
#
loop_
_entity_poly.entity_id
_entity_poly.type
_entity_poly.pdbx_seq_one_letter_code
_entity_poly.pdbx_strand_id
1 'polypeptide(L)' 'MAFGRRPVEEVVTEETKVWVCTSDDCNCWVRDNFKSSDEPACPICQSEMNPSTKMLPVVENHSRHNFK' A
#
# COMPACT_ATOMS: atom_id res chain seq x y z
N MET A 1 32.91 -0.20 24.49
CA MET A 1 32.32 -1.05 23.43
C MET A 1 31.39 -0.17 22.61
N ALA A 2 31.74 0.13 21.36
CA ALA A 2 30.90 0.93 20.48
C ALA A 2 29.82 0.01 19.90
N PHE A 3 28.57 0.17 20.34
CA PHE A 3 27.43 -0.53 19.78
C PHE A 3 27.25 -0.05 18.33
N GLY A 4 27.58 -0.91 17.37
CA GLY A 4 27.46 -0.64 15.95
C GLY A 4 26.03 -0.26 15.59
N ARG A 5 25.75 1.04 15.54
CA ARG A 5 24.55 1.58 14.95
C ARG A 5 24.68 1.33 13.45
N ARG A 6 23.99 0.30 12.95
CA ARG A 6 23.85 0.11 11.51
C ARG A 6 23.23 1.41 10.97
N PRO A 7 23.79 2.01 9.91
CA PRO A 7 23.11 3.12 9.24
C PRO A 7 21.72 2.61 8.83
N VAL A 8 20.68 3.31 9.26
CA VAL A 8 19.33 3.06 8.77
C VAL A 8 19.37 3.37 7.29
N GLU A 9 19.28 2.35 6.44
CA GLU A 9 19.03 2.56 5.02
C GLU A 9 17.76 3.40 4.90
N GLU A 10 17.87 4.52 4.18
CA GLU A 10 16.73 5.39 3.92
C GLU A 10 15.73 4.60 3.09
N VAL A 11 14.63 4.19 3.73
CA VAL A 11 13.54 3.49 3.05
C VAL A 11 12.96 4.45 2.02
N VAL A 12 13.20 4.15 0.74
CA VAL A 12 12.70 4.97 -0.36
C VAL A 12 11.16 4.95 -0.32
N THR A 13 10.59 6.12 -0.04
CA THR A 13 9.15 6.34 -0.08
C THR A 13 8.76 7.02 -1.38
N GLU A 14 7.71 6.53 -2.03
CA GLU A 14 7.15 7.10 -3.26
C GLU A 14 5.67 7.43 -3.06
N GLU A 15 5.17 8.40 -3.83
CA GLU A 15 3.74 8.68 -3.91
C GLU A 15 3.01 7.48 -4.56
N THR A 16 2.36 6.69 -3.72
CA THR A 16 1.64 5.50 -4.15
C THR A 16 0.14 5.78 -4.15
N LYS A 17 -0.53 5.42 -5.25
CA LYS A 17 -1.99 5.40 -5.30
C LYS A 17 -2.53 4.30 -4.39
N VAL A 18 -3.49 4.67 -3.56
CA VAL A 18 -4.14 3.81 -2.58
C VAL A 18 -5.65 3.96 -2.68
N TRP A 19 -6.36 2.95 -2.23
CA TRP A 19 -7.80 2.92 -2.07
C TRP A 19 -8.08 2.97 -0.59
N VAL A 20 -8.79 3.99 -0.12
CA VAL A 20 -9.12 4.18 1.30
C VAL A 20 -10.59 3.85 1.49
N CYS A 21 -10.90 3.03 2.49
CA CYS A 21 -12.29 2.70 2.80
C CYS A 21 -13.07 3.95 3.19
N THR A 22 -14.33 4.04 2.77
CA THR A 22 -15.23 5.16 3.07
C THR A 22 -15.96 5.03 4.40
N SER A 23 -15.90 3.87 5.05
CA SER A 23 -16.60 3.61 6.32
C SER A 23 -15.83 4.19 7.50
N ASP A 24 -16.51 4.96 8.36
CA ASP A 24 -15.93 5.58 9.56
C ASP A 24 -15.44 4.54 10.59
N ASP A 25 -16.04 3.35 10.60
CA ASP A 25 -15.63 2.23 11.46
C ASP A 25 -14.44 1.44 10.88
N CYS A 26 -13.96 1.78 9.67
CA CYS A 26 -12.96 1.02 8.93
C CYS A 26 -11.83 1.90 8.39
N ASN A 27 -10.68 1.87 9.07
CA ASN A 27 -9.47 2.61 8.66
C ASN A 27 -8.59 1.88 7.64
N CYS A 28 -9.16 0.92 6.92
CA CYS A 28 -8.41 0.08 6.00
C CYS A 28 -8.16 0.80 4.68
N TRP A 29 -7.00 0.54 4.10
CA TRP A 29 -6.64 1.01 2.78
C TRP A 29 -5.82 -0.05 2.05
N VAL A 30 -5.89 -0.05 0.73
CA VAL A 30 -5.22 -1.01 -0.14
C VAL A 30 -4.39 -0.25 -1.16
N ARG A 31 -3.22 -0.76 -1.53
CA ARG A 31 -2.42 -0.15 -2.60
C ARG A 31 -3.03 -0.47 -3.96
N ASP A 32 -3.07 0.50 -4.85
CA ASP A 32 -3.57 0.31 -6.23
C ASP A 32 -2.80 -0.80 -6.96
N ASN A 33 -1.49 -0.92 -6.71
CA ASN A 33 -0.65 -1.99 -7.26
C ASN A 33 -1.12 -3.40 -6.83
N PHE A 34 -1.83 -3.52 -5.71
CA PHE A 34 -2.33 -4.78 -5.15
C PHE A 34 -3.85 -4.96 -5.33
N LYS A 35 -4.51 -4.11 -6.14
CA LYS A 35 -5.95 -4.26 -6.40
C LYS A 35 -6.22 -5.48 -7.29
N SER A 36 -7.28 -6.22 -6.98
CA SER A 36 -7.74 -7.36 -7.78
C SER A 36 -8.71 -6.95 -8.90
N SER A 37 -9.44 -5.85 -8.73
CA SER A 37 -10.40 -5.28 -9.68
C SER A 37 -10.15 -3.79 -9.85
N ASP A 38 -10.72 -3.16 -10.87
CA ASP A 38 -10.48 -1.74 -11.14
C ASP A 38 -10.95 -0.83 -9.99
N GLU A 39 -12.09 -1.18 -9.40
CA GLU A 39 -12.66 -0.59 -8.19
C GLU A 39 -12.70 -1.66 -7.10
N PRO A 40 -11.69 -1.70 -6.20
CA PRO A 40 -11.67 -2.68 -5.13
C PRO A 40 -12.65 -2.30 -4.02
N ALA A 41 -13.43 -3.28 -3.55
CA ALA A 41 -14.15 -3.17 -2.29
C ALA A 41 -13.20 -3.42 -1.09
N CYS A 42 -13.55 -2.89 0.07
CA CYS A 42 -12.76 -3.07 1.28
C CYS A 42 -12.69 -4.56 1.65
N PRO A 43 -11.49 -5.17 1.82
CA PRO A 43 -11.38 -6.58 2.16
C PRO A 43 -11.87 -6.92 3.58
N ILE A 44 -12.15 -5.92 4.40
CA ILE A 44 -12.50 -6.07 5.83
C ILE A 44 -14.01 -5.90 6.02
N CYS A 45 -14.56 -4.76 5.59
CA CYS A 45 -15.98 -4.46 5.76
C CYS A 45 -16.80 -4.53 4.47
N GLN A 46 -16.18 -4.80 3.31
CA GLN A 46 -16.81 -4.86 1.99
C GLN A 46 -17.48 -3.54 1.52
N SER A 47 -17.28 -2.45 2.25
CA SER A 47 -17.70 -1.11 1.83
C SER A 47 -16.90 -0.62 0.62
N GLU A 48 -17.44 0.39 -0.03
CA GLU A 48 -16.77 1.10 -1.12
C GLU A 48 -15.44 1.72 -0.65
N MET A 49 -14.52 1.91 -1.60
CA MET A 49 -13.24 2.54 -1.35
C MET A 49 -13.04 3.69 -2.33
N ASN A 50 -12.42 4.77 -1.86
CA ASN A 50 -12.12 5.94 -2.68
C ASN A 50 -10.63 5.98 -3.04
N PRO A 51 -10.27 6.38 -4.27
CA PRO A 51 -8.89 6.54 -4.68
C PRO A 51 -8.27 7.75 -3.95
N SER A 52 -7.06 7.58 -3.45
CA SER A 52 -6.26 8.56 -2.73
C SER A 52 -4.77 8.31 -2.99
N THR A 53 -3.90 9.20 -2.55
CA THR A 53 -2.44 9.03 -2.67
C THR A 53 -1.79 9.12 -1.29
N LYS A 54 -0.79 8.26 -1.04
CA LYS A 54 -0.02 8.24 0.20
C LYS A 54 1.46 8.05 -0.11
N MET A 55 2.33 8.74 0.63
CA MET A 55 3.77 8.51 0.60
C MET A 55 4.09 7.24 1.38
N LEU A 56 4.51 6.19 0.69
CA LEU A 56 4.69 4.87 1.27
C LEU A 56 6.01 4.26 0.78
N PRO A 57 6.62 3.36 1.57
CA PRO A 57 7.74 2.56 1.09
C PRO A 57 7.38 1.84 -0.20
N VAL A 58 8.27 1.96 -1.20
CA VAL A 58 8.15 1.23 -2.46
C VAL A 58 8.13 -0.26 -2.17
N VAL A 59 7.12 -0.96 -2.67
CA VAL A 59 7.05 -2.43 -2.60
C VAL A 59 6.70 -2.94 -3.97
N GLU A 60 7.54 -3.84 -4.48
CA GLU A 60 7.31 -4.52 -5.74
C GLU A 60 6.23 -5.59 -5.58
N ASN A 61 5.23 -5.54 -6.44
CA ASN A 61 4.20 -6.57 -6.48
C ASN A 61 4.68 -7.77 -7.31
N HIS A 62 5.41 -8.69 -6.67
CA HIS A 62 5.82 -9.95 -7.30
C HIS A 62 4.66 -10.89 -7.64
N SER A 63 3.43 -10.66 -7.19
CA SER A 63 2.29 -11.50 -7.59
C SER A 63 1.86 -11.25 -9.05
N ARG A 64 2.22 -10.10 -9.61
CA ARG A 64 2.10 -9.80 -11.04
C ARG A 64 3.41 -10.12 -11.74
N HIS A 65 3.77 -11.41 -11.79
CA HIS A 65 4.79 -11.87 -12.73
C HIS A 65 4.26 -11.64 -14.16
N ASN A 66 4.50 -10.46 -14.70
CA ASN A 66 4.60 -10.29 -16.15
C ASN A 66 5.83 -11.12 -16.56
N PHE A 67 5.59 -12.37 -16.95
CA PHE A 67 6.54 -13.13 -17.76
C PHE A 67 6.82 -12.29 -19.00
N LYS A 68 7.97 -11.62 -19.00
CA LYS A 68 8.62 -11.14 -20.22
C LYS A 68 9.22 -12.32 -20.96
#